data_AF-M2ABK9-F1
#
_entry.id   AF-M2ABK9-F1
#
_cell.length_a   1.000
_cell.length_b   1.000
_cell.length_c   1.000
_cell.angle_alpha   90.00
_cell.angle_beta   90.00
_cell.angle_gamma   90.00
#
_symmetry.space_group_name_H-M   'P 1'
#
loop_
_entity.id
_entity.type
_entity.pdbx_description
1 polymer ?
#
loop_
_entity_poly.entity_id
_entity_poly.type
_entity_poly.pdbx_seq_one_letter_code
_entity_poly.pdbx_strand_id
1 'polypeptide(L)'
;MVPMNSSLRLGLIAILAVAASGLVSPSPAAAQNSPFLRMFKRGNKVEVDTTKTYELTQEDGPWLILAHTFVGAGSKERAERLALEIRQELNLPSYVYEENFDFSGEVETPTSTIQVAGGTTRSNHRRMRYANSIQYDAHAVLVGEYDHAEHPQIAEDLKRIKSAKLPVFGDKKEMEAETDFRNPVTAVKALHRQFVSRSGDKDRGEMGSAFLTRNPMLPEDFSHAPEVDSFVRKLNEDKQFNLLECDGKFTVVVRTFEGYKTIVDGKKEKNFQPNINRLDRMAMDANKMVVALRKEGQEAYQYHDRTRSIVTIGSFETLGYELPDGGFEYAPEIKAIMSNYRAFNVDPSIANQVKTKTSDGLAAKHIENIPFDVQPTPIRIPKASKRSFYSAAVGR
;
A
#
# COMPACT_ATOMS: atom_id res chain seq x y z
N MET A 1 44.41 38.80 -73.13
CA MET A 1 43.70 38.19 -74.27
C MET A 1 43.70 36.69 -74.07
N VAL A 2 42.51 36.11 -73.96
CA VAL A 2 42.23 34.67 -73.78
C VAL A 2 42.68 33.93 -75.06
N PRO A 3 43.09 32.64 -74.98
CA PRO A 3 42.09 31.62 -75.28
C PRO A 3 42.16 30.38 -74.37
N MET A 4 40.95 29.94 -73.99
CA MET A 4 40.61 28.54 -73.77
C MET A 4 41.02 27.71 -74.99
N ASN A 5 41.54 26.50 -74.78
CA ASN A 5 40.93 25.33 -75.40
C ASN A 5 41.32 24.01 -74.73
N SER A 6 40.28 23.20 -74.68
CA SER A 6 40.15 21.80 -74.31
C SER A 6 41.07 20.85 -75.09
N SER A 7 41.51 19.77 -74.43
CA SER A 7 41.62 18.46 -75.08
C SER A 7 41.69 17.32 -74.05
N LEU A 8 40.82 16.34 -74.29
CA LEU A 8 40.77 14.99 -73.73
C LEU A 8 42.15 14.30 -73.67
N ARG A 9 42.35 13.44 -72.65
CA ARG A 9 42.59 11.99 -72.84
C ARG A 9 42.70 11.20 -71.52
N LEU A 10 41.86 10.16 -71.46
CA LEU A 10 42.03 8.81 -70.89
C LEU A 10 42.76 8.61 -69.55
N GLY A 11 42.07 7.96 -68.61
CA GLY A 11 42.75 7.18 -67.57
C GLY A 11 41.85 6.61 -66.49
N LEU A 12 41.42 5.37 -66.70
CA LEU A 12 41.01 4.37 -65.69
C LEU A 12 39.76 4.58 -64.83
N ILE A 13 38.84 3.64 -65.04
CA ILE A 13 37.84 3.18 -64.09
C ILE A 13 38.53 2.68 -62.82
N ALA A 14 38.22 3.32 -61.70
CA ALA A 14 38.18 2.69 -60.39
C ALA A 14 37.10 3.39 -59.57
N ILE A 15 35.96 2.71 -59.40
CA ILE A 15 34.91 3.09 -58.47
C ILE A 15 35.51 2.95 -57.06
N LEU A 16 36.02 4.05 -56.53
CA LEU A 16 36.38 4.20 -55.13
C LEU A 16 35.08 4.53 -54.39
N ALA A 17 34.36 3.49 -53.98
CA ALA A 17 33.41 3.63 -52.89
C ALA A 17 34.20 4.08 -51.67
N VAL A 18 34.07 5.36 -51.32
CA VAL A 18 34.57 5.91 -50.06
C VAL A 18 33.77 5.23 -48.95
N ALA A 19 34.24 4.08 -48.48
CA ALA A 19 33.92 3.60 -47.15
C ALA A 19 34.57 4.59 -46.20
N ALA A 20 33.77 5.57 -45.75
CA ALA A 20 34.12 6.45 -44.65
C ALA A 20 34.40 5.57 -43.42
N SER A 21 35.66 5.18 -43.29
CA SER A 21 36.20 4.46 -42.14
C SER A 21 36.40 5.50 -41.06
N GLY A 22 35.29 5.97 -40.50
CA GLY A 22 35.31 6.63 -39.21
C GLY A 22 35.84 5.62 -38.22
N LEU A 23 37.08 5.81 -37.78
CA LEU A 23 37.60 5.23 -36.55
C LEU A 23 36.77 5.80 -35.40
N VAL A 24 35.58 5.25 -35.22
CA VAL A 24 34.84 5.36 -33.97
C VAL A 24 35.60 4.50 -32.99
N SER A 25 36.48 5.14 -32.22
CA SER A 25 36.92 4.59 -30.95
C SER A 25 35.66 4.14 -30.22
N PRO A 26 35.50 2.87 -29.85
CA PRO A 26 34.41 2.49 -28.96
C PRO A 26 34.68 3.24 -27.65
N SER A 27 33.95 4.33 -27.43
CA SER A 27 33.75 4.85 -26.08
C SER A 27 33.36 3.63 -25.24
N PRO A 28 34.03 3.36 -24.11
CA PRO A 28 33.52 2.35 -23.21
C PRO A 28 32.12 2.81 -22.86
N ALA A 29 31.11 2.10 -23.37
CA ALA A 29 29.75 2.25 -22.92
C ALA A 29 29.85 2.09 -21.40
N ALA A 30 29.64 3.18 -20.68
CA ALA A 30 29.53 3.13 -19.23
C ALA A 30 28.47 2.07 -18.96
N ALA A 31 28.91 0.91 -18.47
CA ALA A 31 28.03 -0.18 -18.11
C ALA A 31 27.07 0.40 -17.08
N GLN A 32 25.85 0.71 -17.53
CA GLN A 32 24.75 1.05 -16.66
C GLN A 32 24.49 -0.22 -15.86
N ASN A 33 24.97 -0.21 -14.61
CA ASN A 33 24.80 -1.31 -13.70
C ASN A 33 23.29 -1.58 -13.58
N SER A 34 22.90 -2.81 -13.95
CA SER A 34 21.52 -3.30 -13.87
C SER A 34 20.94 -3.10 -12.47
N PRO A 35 19.70 -2.59 -12.30
CA PRO A 35 19.08 -2.34 -11.00
C PRO A 35 18.92 -3.63 -10.16
N PHE A 36 18.90 -4.81 -10.80
CA PHE A 36 18.90 -6.12 -10.14
C PHE A 36 20.17 -6.45 -9.33
N LEU A 37 21.30 -5.79 -9.61
CA LEU A 37 22.54 -5.97 -8.84
C LEU A 37 22.54 -5.17 -7.52
N ARG A 38 21.46 -4.44 -7.18
CA ARG A 38 21.31 -3.76 -5.88
C ARG A 38 20.76 -4.67 -4.79
N MET A 39 19.86 -5.59 -5.13
CA MET A 39 19.16 -6.45 -4.17
C MET A 39 20.06 -7.55 -3.56
N PHE A 40 21.19 -7.88 -4.21
CA PHE A 40 22.15 -8.90 -3.74
C PHE A 40 23.52 -8.33 -3.33
N LYS A 41 23.70 -7.01 -3.29
CA LYS A 41 24.93 -6.40 -2.77
C LYS A 41 24.84 -6.19 -1.27
N ARG A 42 25.24 -7.21 -0.53
CA ARG A 42 25.82 -7.03 0.81
C ARG A 42 27.01 -6.06 0.66
N GLY A 43 26.78 -4.77 0.94
CA GLY A 43 27.86 -3.79 1.15
C GLY A 43 28.01 -2.60 0.18
N ASN A 44 26.97 -2.11 -0.50
CA ASN A 44 27.09 -0.85 -1.25
C ASN A 44 26.35 0.32 -0.59
N LYS A 45 27.02 1.48 -0.62
CA LYS A 45 26.54 2.79 -0.18
C LYS A 45 25.18 3.12 -0.84
N VAL A 46 24.23 3.63 -0.07
CA VAL A 46 22.93 4.09 -0.54
C VAL A 46 23.14 5.14 -1.65
N GLU A 47 22.30 5.09 -2.68
CA GLU A 47 22.37 6.06 -3.78
C GLU A 47 22.09 7.47 -3.24
N VAL A 48 23.06 8.35 -3.46
CA VAL A 48 22.99 9.78 -3.14
C VAL A 48 23.16 10.54 -4.45
N ASP A 49 22.06 11.07 -4.95
CA ASP A 49 21.99 11.93 -6.12
C ASP A 49 21.27 13.21 -5.69
N THR A 50 21.99 14.33 -5.69
CA THR A 50 21.46 15.64 -5.29
C THR A 50 20.47 16.21 -6.29
N THR A 51 20.32 15.59 -7.47
CA THR A 51 19.38 16.02 -8.51
C THR A 51 18.02 15.31 -8.45
N LYS A 52 17.89 14.25 -7.62
CA LYS A 52 16.64 13.49 -7.48
C LYS A 52 15.82 13.97 -6.29
N THR A 53 14.54 14.17 -6.55
CA THR A 53 13.51 14.37 -5.52
C THR A 53 13.10 12.97 -5.05
N TYR A 54 13.61 12.53 -3.89
CA TYR A 54 13.33 11.20 -3.33
C TYR A 54 11.90 11.15 -2.75
N GLU A 55 10.90 11.33 -3.60
CA GLU A 55 9.48 11.26 -3.22
C GLU A 55 9.10 9.83 -2.86
N LEU A 56 8.23 9.69 -1.86
CA LEU A 56 7.73 8.39 -1.43
C LEU A 56 6.73 7.84 -2.46
N THR A 57 6.93 6.58 -2.81
CA THR A 57 6.11 5.82 -3.74
C THR A 57 5.53 4.58 -3.04
N GLN A 58 4.66 3.86 -3.76
CA GLN A 58 4.12 2.56 -3.28
C GLN A 58 5.21 1.47 -3.20
N GLU A 59 6.34 1.68 -3.87
CA GLU A 59 7.40 0.70 -4.08
C GLU A 59 8.46 0.75 -2.97
N ASP A 60 8.47 1.80 -2.15
CA ASP A 60 9.47 2.03 -1.08
C ASP A 60 9.24 1.18 0.19
N GLY A 61 8.70 -0.03 0.02
CA GLY A 61 8.44 -0.99 1.08
C GLY A 61 7.20 -0.69 1.94
N PRO A 62 6.60 -1.72 2.57
CA PRO A 62 5.37 -1.56 3.35
C PRO A 62 5.56 -0.93 4.74
N TRP A 63 6.76 -1.03 5.30
CA TRP A 63 7.10 -0.50 6.62
C TRP A 63 8.31 0.42 6.55
N LEU A 64 8.21 1.56 7.22
CA LEU A 64 9.15 2.66 7.17
C LEU A 64 9.31 3.23 8.58
N ILE A 65 10.44 3.86 8.89
CA ILE A 65 10.60 4.65 10.10
C ILE A 65 10.29 6.11 9.76
N LEU A 66 9.25 6.68 10.36
CA LEU A 66 9.03 8.13 10.30
C LEU A 66 10.09 8.79 11.16
N ALA A 67 11.05 9.47 10.52
CA ALA A 67 12.18 10.07 11.19
C ALA A 67 11.88 11.49 11.68
N HIS A 68 11.30 12.32 10.81
CA HIS A 68 10.89 13.68 11.15
C HIS A 68 9.76 14.16 10.25
N THR A 69 9.07 15.22 10.66
CA THR A 69 8.07 15.90 9.82
C THR A 69 8.34 17.39 9.87
N PHE A 70 8.39 18.05 8.73
CA PHE A 70 8.53 19.49 8.59
C PHE A 70 7.19 20.11 8.22
N VAL A 71 6.88 21.28 8.77
CA VAL A 71 5.66 22.04 8.50
C VAL A 71 6.03 23.51 8.34
N GLY A 72 5.28 24.25 7.51
CA GLY A 72 5.47 25.69 7.29
C GLY A 72 6.44 26.02 6.15
N ALA A 73 6.82 27.30 6.07
CA ALA A 73 7.67 27.80 4.98
C ALA A 73 9.01 27.07 4.90
N GLY A 74 9.43 26.69 3.68
CA GLY A 74 10.67 25.94 3.44
C GLY A 74 10.67 24.51 4.01
N SER A 75 9.50 23.95 4.37
CA SER A 75 9.42 22.58 4.90
C SER A 75 9.79 21.51 3.87
N LYS A 76 9.44 21.72 2.60
CA LYS A 76 9.82 20.84 1.49
C LYS A 76 11.33 20.73 1.32
N GLU A 77 12.01 21.87 1.17
CA GLU A 77 13.47 21.94 1.01
C GLU A 77 14.21 21.31 2.20
N ARG A 78 13.70 21.50 3.43
CA ARG A 78 14.26 20.86 4.63
C ARG A 78 14.05 19.34 4.64
N ALA A 79 12.88 18.87 4.22
CA ALA A 79 12.59 17.44 4.11
C ALA A 79 13.52 16.76 3.08
N GLU A 80 13.68 17.37 1.91
CA GLU A 80 14.58 16.90 0.85
C GLU A 80 16.04 16.89 1.32
N ARG A 81 16.48 17.96 1.99
CA ARG A 81 17.83 18.03 2.58
C ARG A 81 18.05 16.95 3.64
N LEU A 82 17.10 16.76 4.56
CA LEU A 82 17.18 15.72 5.59
C LEU A 82 17.25 14.32 4.96
N ALA A 83 16.46 14.06 3.92
CA ALA A 83 16.51 12.79 3.20
C ALA A 83 17.90 12.55 2.59
N LEU A 84 18.50 13.57 1.95
CA LEU A 84 19.86 13.47 1.42
C LEU A 84 20.90 13.21 2.53
N GLU A 85 20.81 13.93 3.65
CA GLU A 85 21.73 13.77 4.78
C GLU A 85 21.63 12.38 5.42
N ILE A 86 20.43 11.81 5.56
CA ILE A 86 20.22 10.45 6.07
C ILE A 86 20.88 9.42 5.15
N ARG A 87 20.69 9.57 3.83
CA ARG A 87 21.33 8.68 2.84
C ARG A 87 22.85 8.78 2.87
N GLN A 88 23.40 9.97 3.09
CA GLN A 88 24.85 10.22 3.13
C GLN A 88 25.51 9.73 4.42
N GLU A 89 24.98 10.12 5.58
CA GLU A 89 25.60 9.92 6.89
C GLU A 89 25.21 8.60 7.56
N LEU A 90 23.92 8.22 7.45
CA LEU A 90 23.41 7.00 8.07
C LEU A 90 23.44 5.81 7.12
N ASN A 91 23.63 6.05 5.82
CA ASN A 91 23.59 5.03 4.79
C ASN A 91 22.28 4.22 4.85
N LEU A 92 21.16 4.91 5.04
CA LEU A 92 19.81 4.36 5.04
C LEU A 92 19.00 4.99 3.91
N PRO A 93 18.16 4.22 3.19
CA PRO A 93 17.25 4.80 2.22
C PRO A 93 16.26 5.73 2.93
N SER A 94 15.90 6.84 2.31
CA SER A 94 14.92 7.77 2.88
C SER A 94 14.16 8.54 1.82
N TYR A 95 12.92 8.88 2.16
CA TYR A 95 11.89 9.35 1.24
C TYR A 95 11.14 10.54 1.83
N VAL A 96 10.63 11.41 0.97
CA VAL A 96 9.80 12.56 1.34
C VAL A 96 8.35 12.27 0.97
N TYR A 97 7.47 12.38 1.95
CA TYR A 97 6.02 12.27 1.77
C TYR A 97 5.37 13.63 2.03
N GLU A 98 4.57 14.10 1.08
CA GLU A 98 3.85 15.37 1.15
C GLU A 98 2.37 15.10 1.46
N GLU A 99 1.85 15.75 2.50
CA GLU A 99 0.45 15.66 2.89
C GLU A 99 -0.12 17.07 3.08
N ASN A 100 -1.25 17.34 2.42
CA ASN A 100 -1.98 18.59 2.59
C ASN A 100 -3.10 18.41 3.61
N PHE A 101 -3.08 19.21 4.68
CA PHE A 101 -4.12 19.22 5.68
C PHE A 101 -5.04 20.42 5.50
N ASP A 102 -6.32 20.17 5.22
CA ASP A 102 -7.36 21.19 5.17
C ASP A 102 -8.41 21.02 6.28
N PHE A 103 -8.31 21.85 7.32
CA PHE A 103 -9.28 21.91 8.42
C PHE A 103 -10.24 23.11 8.30
N SER A 104 -10.37 23.71 7.12
CA SER A 104 -11.27 24.87 6.92
C SER A 104 -12.73 24.49 6.62
N GLY A 105 -12.98 23.23 6.25
CA GLY A 105 -14.28 22.74 5.78
C GLY A 105 -15.29 22.33 6.87
N GLU A 106 -16.51 22.00 6.41
CA GLU A 106 -17.51 21.31 7.24
C GLU A 106 -17.13 19.84 7.42
N VAL A 107 -17.27 19.33 8.64
CA VAL A 107 -17.00 17.91 8.95
C VAL A 107 -18.25 17.10 8.63
N GLU A 108 -18.10 15.99 7.92
CA GLU A 108 -19.19 15.04 7.71
C GLU A 108 -19.71 14.53 9.06
N THR A 109 -20.95 14.87 9.38
CA THR A 109 -21.58 14.41 10.63
C THR A 109 -22.48 13.21 10.38
N PRO A 110 -22.51 12.23 11.28
CA PRO A 110 -23.52 11.18 11.26
C PRO A 110 -24.92 11.80 11.27
N THR A 111 -25.76 11.40 10.32
CA THR A 111 -27.16 11.80 10.27
C THR A 111 -27.90 11.31 11.52
N SER A 112 -28.34 12.22 12.37
CA SER A 112 -29.17 11.88 13.53
C SER A 112 -30.65 12.02 13.17
N THR A 113 -31.43 10.97 13.42
CA THR A 113 -32.88 11.00 13.26
C THR A 113 -33.52 11.36 14.60
N ILE A 114 -34.27 12.47 14.64
CA ILE A 114 -35.00 12.88 15.84
C ILE A 114 -36.50 12.61 15.60
N GLN A 115 -37.16 11.92 16.54
CA GLN A 115 -38.62 11.74 16.53
C GLN A 115 -39.28 13.02 17.06
N VAL A 116 -40.17 13.61 16.28
CA VAL A 116 -40.96 14.78 16.69
C VAL A 116 -42.33 14.31 17.18
N ALA A 117 -42.90 15.00 18.17
CA ALA A 117 -44.26 14.74 18.65
C ALA A 117 -45.25 14.78 17.47
N GLY A 118 -46.04 13.70 17.32
CA GLY A 118 -46.89 13.46 16.15
C GLY A 118 -46.39 12.37 15.19
N GLY A 119 -45.30 11.65 15.53
CA GLY A 119 -44.86 10.45 14.79
C GLY A 119 -44.08 10.73 13.51
N THR A 120 -43.69 11.99 13.26
CA THR A 120 -42.86 12.37 12.12
C THR A 120 -41.38 12.34 12.49
N THR A 121 -40.57 11.65 11.69
CA THR A 121 -39.11 11.63 11.83
C THR A 121 -38.50 12.73 10.99
N ARG A 122 -37.70 13.62 11.60
CA ARG A 122 -36.92 14.63 10.88
C ARG A 122 -35.44 14.27 10.94
N SER A 123 -34.80 14.22 9.77
CA SER A 123 -33.35 14.12 9.69
C SER A 123 -32.74 15.46 10.11
N ASN A 124 -31.92 15.45 11.16
CA ASN A 124 -31.18 16.63 11.60
C ASN A 124 -29.71 16.47 11.22
N HIS A 125 -29.28 17.28 10.24
CA HIS A 125 -27.88 17.39 9.85
C HIS A 125 -27.27 18.50 10.70
N ARG A 126 -26.57 18.13 11.77
CA ARG A 126 -25.87 19.11 12.61
C ARG A 126 -24.57 19.48 11.91
N ARG A 127 -24.52 20.65 11.27
CA ARG A 127 -23.28 21.14 10.67
C ARG A 127 -22.21 21.31 11.77
N MET A 128 -21.12 20.57 11.66
CA MET A 128 -19.94 20.72 12.51
C MET A 128 -18.81 21.31 11.67
N ARG A 129 -17.98 22.12 12.31
CA ARG A 129 -16.76 22.68 11.74
C ARG A 129 -15.61 22.45 12.71
N TYR A 130 -14.39 22.38 12.20
CA TYR A 130 -13.22 22.36 13.05
C TYR A 130 -13.17 23.64 13.90
N ALA A 131 -12.78 23.48 15.17
CA ALA A 131 -12.69 24.61 16.10
C ALA A 131 -11.66 25.65 15.63
N ASN A 132 -10.59 25.16 14.98
CA ASN A 132 -9.55 25.97 14.37
C ASN A 132 -9.54 25.71 12.86
N SER A 133 -9.84 26.73 12.06
CA SER A 133 -9.74 26.67 10.59
C SER A 133 -8.30 26.93 10.18
N ILE A 134 -7.60 25.87 9.77
CA ILE A 134 -6.18 25.93 9.42
C ILE A 134 -5.93 25.04 8.22
N GLN A 135 -5.11 25.53 7.30
CA GLN A 135 -4.57 24.79 6.18
C GLN A 135 -3.05 24.80 6.28
N TYR A 136 -2.41 23.65 6.08
CA TYR A 136 -0.96 23.59 6.00
C TYR A 136 -0.49 22.34 5.25
N ASP A 137 0.68 22.46 4.63
CA ASP A 137 1.39 21.33 4.05
C ASP A 137 2.38 20.76 5.08
N ALA A 138 2.42 19.43 5.17
CA ALA A 138 3.37 18.68 5.97
C ALA A 138 4.24 17.81 5.07
N HIS A 139 5.55 17.87 5.31
CA HIS A 139 6.55 17.08 4.60
C HIS A 139 7.20 16.11 5.58
N ALA A 140 6.84 14.85 5.51
CA ALA A 140 7.37 13.77 6.33
C ALA A 140 8.61 13.14 5.68
N VAL A 141 9.64 12.85 6.48
CA VAL A 141 10.81 12.09 6.05
C VAL A 141 10.73 10.69 6.63
N LEU A 142 10.61 9.70 5.74
CA LEU A 142 10.50 8.28 6.02
C LEU A 142 11.82 7.58 5.69
N VAL A 143 12.22 6.59 6.47
CA VAL A 143 13.56 5.99 6.41
C VAL A 143 13.48 4.47 6.50
N GLY A 144 14.35 3.80 5.74
CA GLY A 144 14.38 2.35 5.65
C GLY A 144 13.37 1.82 4.64
N GLU A 145 13.44 0.52 4.37
CA GLU A 145 12.51 -0.25 3.57
C GLU A 145 12.39 -1.60 4.28
N TYR A 146 11.28 -1.86 4.95
CA TYR A 146 11.08 -3.08 5.73
C TYR A 146 9.88 -3.85 5.22
N ASP A 147 10.04 -5.17 5.10
CA ASP A 147 9.03 -6.11 4.63
C ASP A 147 7.91 -6.37 5.67
N HIS A 148 8.23 -6.28 6.97
CA HIS A 148 7.28 -6.47 8.06
C HIS A 148 7.64 -5.67 9.33
N ALA A 149 6.66 -5.46 10.22
CA ALA A 149 6.82 -4.64 11.42
C ALA A 149 7.84 -5.14 12.45
N GLU A 150 8.16 -6.44 12.41
CA GLU A 150 9.10 -7.10 13.34
C GLU A 150 10.47 -7.37 12.69
N HIS A 151 10.77 -6.75 11.55
CA HIS A 151 12.01 -6.96 10.83
C HIS A 151 13.22 -6.70 11.76
N PRO A 152 14.22 -7.61 11.81
CA PRO A 152 15.26 -7.60 12.83
C PRO A 152 16.14 -6.34 12.83
N GLN A 153 16.26 -5.66 11.69
CA GLN A 153 17.07 -4.43 11.57
C GLN A 153 16.37 -3.18 12.10
N ILE A 154 15.03 -3.19 12.25
CA ILE A 154 14.26 -2.00 12.66
C ILE A 154 14.76 -1.45 14.00
N ALA A 155 15.01 -2.32 14.97
CA ALA A 155 15.43 -1.88 16.31
C ALA A 155 16.79 -1.17 16.29
N GLU A 156 17.72 -1.65 15.45
CA GLU A 156 19.06 -1.06 15.30
C GLU A 156 18.99 0.27 14.55
N ASP A 157 18.32 0.30 13.40
CA ASP A 157 18.18 1.50 12.59
C ASP A 157 17.41 2.60 13.32
N LEU A 158 16.34 2.24 14.04
CA LEU A 158 15.57 3.17 14.85
C LEU A 158 16.42 3.77 15.98
N LYS A 159 17.34 3.00 16.58
CA LYS A 159 18.31 3.54 17.54
C LYS A 159 19.29 4.51 16.86
N ARG A 160 19.83 4.14 15.69
CA ARG A 160 20.75 4.98 14.91
C ARG A 160 20.09 6.31 14.54
N ILE A 161 18.89 6.27 13.95
CA ILE A 161 18.09 7.45 13.57
C ILE A 161 17.81 8.32 14.79
N LYS A 162 17.33 7.74 15.91
CA LYS A 162 16.99 8.51 17.11
C LYS A 162 18.17 9.23 17.76
N SER A 163 19.39 8.72 17.58
CA SER A 163 20.62 9.29 18.13
C SER A 163 21.39 10.18 17.16
N ALA A 164 21.00 10.19 15.87
CA ALA A 164 21.70 10.91 14.83
C ALA A 164 21.60 12.43 15.01
N LYS A 165 22.70 13.12 14.72
CA LYS A 165 22.81 14.58 14.69
C LYS A 165 23.21 14.99 13.29
N LEU A 166 22.23 15.48 12.53
CA LEU A 166 22.40 15.82 11.12
C LEU A 166 22.48 17.35 10.91
N PRO A 167 23.24 17.83 9.91
CA PRO A 167 23.44 19.25 9.66
C PRO A 167 22.17 20.09 9.47
N VAL A 168 21.11 19.53 8.89
CA VAL A 168 19.82 20.22 8.67
C VAL A 168 19.23 20.78 9.97
N PHE A 169 19.53 20.18 11.13
CA PHE A 169 19.07 20.65 12.43
C PHE A 169 20.01 21.68 13.09
N GLY A 170 21.13 22.01 12.45
CA GLY A 170 22.16 22.89 12.98
C GLY A 170 21.84 24.39 12.88
N ASP A 171 20.98 24.81 11.94
CA ASP A 171 20.61 26.21 11.78
C ASP A 171 19.50 26.60 12.77
N LYS A 172 19.86 27.49 13.70
CA LYS A 172 18.93 27.99 14.72
C LYS A 172 17.73 28.71 14.12
N LYS A 173 17.89 29.42 13.01
CA LYS A 173 16.80 30.17 12.37
C LYS A 173 15.76 29.24 11.74
N GLU A 174 16.22 28.16 11.10
CA GLU A 174 15.33 27.14 10.52
C GLU A 174 14.57 26.39 11.63
N MET A 175 15.25 26.07 12.75
CA MET A 175 14.63 25.41 13.90
C MET A 175 13.64 26.30 14.67
N GLU A 176 13.84 27.62 14.69
CA GLU A 176 12.88 28.57 15.24
C GLU A 176 11.58 28.61 14.42
N ALA A 177 11.68 28.49 13.09
CA ALA A 177 10.49 28.41 12.22
C ALA A 177 9.66 27.14 12.44
N GLU A 178 10.28 26.03 12.87
CA GLU A 178 9.59 24.78 13.22
C GLU A 178 8.89 24.79 14.58
N THR A 179 9.29 25.72 15.43
CA THR A 179 8.79 25.86 16.81
C THR A 179 7.95 27.12 16.99
N ASP A 180 7.48 27.73 15.89
CA ASP A 180 6.57 28.87 15.94
C ASP A 180 5.23 28.45 16.57
N PHE A 181 4.81 29.13 17.64
CA PHE A 181 3.56 28.84 18.34
C PHE A 181 2.31 29.33 17.58
N ARG A 182 2.47 30.05 16.47
CA ARG A 182 1.35 30.56 15.65
C ARG A 182 0.56 29.45 14.94
N ASN A 183 1.19 28.33 14.61
CA ASN A 183 0.51 27.15 14.10
C ASN A 183 0.41 26.09 15.23
N PRO A 184 -0.77 25.52 15.51
CA PRO A 184 -0.93 24.55 16.60
C PRO A 184 -0.07 23.30 16.43
N VAL A 185 0.26 22.89 15.21
CA VAL A 185 1.12 21.71 14.98
C VAL A 185 2.57 22.00 15.39
N THR A 186 3.10 23.15 15.01
CA THR A 186 4.44 23.60 15.41
C THR A 186 4.48 23.95 16.89
N ALA A 187 3.37 24.45 17.47
CA ALA A 187 3.23 24.65 18.91
C ALA A 187 3.30 23.32 19.69
N VAL A 188 2.62 22.27 19.22
CA VAL A 188 2.70 20.92 19.81
C VAL A 188 4.12 20.38 19.73
N LYS A 189 4.82 20.58 18.60
CA LYS A 189 6.24 20.21 18.46
C LYS A 189 7.14 20.97 19.44
N ALA A 190 6.93 22.28 19.60
CA ALA A 190 7.69 23.11 20.53
C ALA A 190 7.51 22.64 21.99
N LEU A 191 6.26 22.34 22.39
CA LEU A 191 5.97 21.77 23.71
C LEU A 191 6.62 20.40 23.88
N HIS A 192 6.50 19.51 22.90
CA HIS A 192 7.13 18.19 22.93
C HIS A 192 8.66 18.31 23.10
N ARG A 193 9.32 19.20 22.36
CA ARG A 193 10.77 19.47 22.49
C ARG A 193 11.13 19.99 23.88
N GLN A 194 10.32 20.87 24.45
CA GLN A 194 10.51 21.38 25.81
C GLN A 194 10.36 20.26 26.87
N PHE A 195 9.43 19.33 26.67
CA PHE A 195 9.27 18.17 27.57
C PHE A 195 10.42 17.17 27.44
N VAL A 196 10.82 16.83 26.21
CA VAL A 196 11.91 15.87 25.96
C VAL A 196 13.25 16.40 26.47
N SER A 197 13.55 17.69 26.25
CA SER A 197 14.79 18.31 26.76
C SER A 197 14.89 18.31 28.30
N ARG A 198 13.75 18.30 29.01
CA ARG A 198 13.70 18.15 30.47
C ARG A 198 13.90 16.71 30.95
N SER A 199 13.68 15.72 30.08
CA SER A 199 13.82 14.30 30.42
C SER A 199 15.28 13.85 30.58
N GLY A 200 16.27 14.67 30.21
CA GLY A 200 17.69 14.44 30.51
C GLY A 200 18.39 13.35 29.67
N ASP A 201 17.74 12.80 28.65
CA ASP A 201 18.33 11.79 27.75
C ASP A 201 19.30 12.45 26.76
N LYS A 202 20.59 12.47 27.12
CA LYS A 202 21.66 13.18 26.37
C LYS A 202 22.04 12.50 25.05
N ASP A 203 21.68 11.23 24.89
CA ASP A 203 22.01 10.43 23.71
C ASP A 203 20.96 10.56 22.61
N ARG A 204 19.88 11.32 22.87
CA ARG A 204 18.75 11.51 21.96
C ARG A 204 18.98 12.72 21.03
N GLY A 205 18.93 12.48 19.73
CA GLY A 205 18.99 13.50 18.67
C GLY A 205 17.63 14.12 18.36
N GLU A 206 17.58 15.01 17.38
CA GLU A 206 16.36 15.75 16.98
C GLU A 206 15.31 14.83 16.33
N MET A 207 15.72 13.67 15.81
CA MET A 207 14.83 12.58 15.37
C MET A 207 14.49 11.60 16.51
N GLY A 208 14.65 12.02 17.77
CA GLY A 208 14.42 11.19 18.94
C GLY A 208 13.00 10.64 19.07
N SER A 209 12.01 11.29 18.47
CA SER A 209 10.62 10.82 18.40
C SER A 209 10.33 9.87 17.26
N ALA A 210 11.34 9.47 16.47
CA ALA A 210 11.13 8.58 15.33
C ALA A 210 10.42 7.29 15.74
N PHE A 211 9.52 6.81 14.89
CA PHE A 211 8.77 5.59 15.16
C PHE A 211 8.50 4.83 13.87
N LEU A 212 8.31 3.53 14.01
CA LEU A 212 7.92 2.66 12.91
C LEU A 212 6.49 2.99 12.48
N THR A 213 6.30 3.26 11.20
CA THR A 213 5.03 3.51 10.56
C THR A 213 4.91 2.66 9.28
N ARG A 214 3.74 2.72 8.65
CA ARG A 214 3.52 2.14 7.33
C ARG A 214 3.81 3.14 6.24
N ASN A 215 3.97 2.61 5.04
CA ASN A 215 3.92 3.41 3.84
C ASN A 215 2.49 3.95 3.62
N PRO A 216 2.25 5.27 3.76
CA PRO A 216 0.94 5.88 3.54
C PRO A 216 0.44 5.76 2.09
N MET A 217 1.33 5.45 1.13
CA MET A 217 0.94 5.24 -0.27
C MET A 217 0.22 3.89 -0.48
N LEU A 218 0.28 2.98 0.49
CA LEU A 218 -0.40 1.68 0.40
C LEU A 218 -1.87 1.76 0.87
N PRO A 219 -2.78 1.01 0.23
CA PRO A 219 -4.18 0.93 0.66
C PRO A 219 -4.33 0.44 2.11
N GLU A 220 -5.28 0.99 2.86
CA GLU A 220 -5.54 0.62 4.26
C GLU A 220 -5.77 -0.89 4.45
N ASP A 221 -6.39 -1.55 3.46
CA ASP A 221 -6.73 -2.98 3.47
C ASP A 221 -5.52 -3.91 3.50
N PHE A 222 -4.33 -3.44 3.12
CA PHE A 222 -3.11 -4.25 3.06
C PHE A 222 -2.45 -4.47 4.42
N SER A 223 -2.91 -3.75 5.44
CA SER A 223 -2.04 -3.29 6.52
C SER A 223 -1.99 -4.21 7.74
N HIS A 224 -2.96 -5.11 7.91
CA HIS A 224 -2.94 -6.13 8.96
C HIS A 224 -3.48 -7.45 8.43
N ALA A 225 -2.75 -8.56 8.64
CA ALA A 225 -3.48 -9.81 8.86
C ALA A 225 -4.22 -9.61 10.19
N PRO A 226 -5.56 -9.65 10.24
CA PRO A 226 -6.27 -9.46 11.49
C PRO A 226 -5.77 -10.48 12.51
N GLU A 227 -5.35 -10.00 13.69
CA GLU A 227 -5.04 -10.91 14.80
C GLU A 227 -6.31 -11.69 15.14
N VAL A 228 -6.26 -13.00 14.97
CA VAL A 228 -7.43 -13.84 15.17
C VAL A 228 -7.67 -14.00 16.67
N ASP A 229 -8.74 -13.37 17.16
CA ASP A 229 -9.18 -13.51 18.55
C ASP A 229 -9.80 -14.90 18.82
N SER A 230 -10.03 -15.22 20.08
CA SER A 230 -10.56 -16.54 20.48
C SER A 230 -11.98 -16.82 19.98
N PHE A 231 -12.78 -15.79 19.71
CA PHE A 231 -14.13 -15.96 19.16
C PHE A 231 -14.05 -16.32 17.67
N VAL A 232 -13.27 -15.57 16.90
CA VAL A 232 -13.06 -15.83 15.47
C VAL A 232 -12.36 -17.18 15.26
N ARG A 233 -11.41 -17.55 16.12
CA ARG A 233 -10.79 -18.87 16.07
C ARG A 233 -11.83 -19.99 16.21
N LYS A 234 -12.72 -19.90 17.22
CA LYS A 234 -13.82 -20.86 17.42
C LYS A 234 -14.79 -20.95 16.25
N LEU A 235 -15.01 -19.87 15.49
CA LEU A 235 -15.86 -19.90 14.29
C LEU A 235 -15.27 -20.76 13.16
N ASN A 236 -13.95 -21.00 13.20
CA ASN A 236 -13.20 -21.67 12.13
C ASN A 236 -12.63 -23.04 12.53
N GLU A 237 -12.47 -23.32 13.84
CA GLU A 237 -11.84 -24.54 14.37
C GLU A 237 -12.46 -25.86 13.88
N ASP A 238 -13.76 -25.89 13.56
CA ASP A 238 -14.50 -27.09 13.12
C ASP A 238 -14.64 -27.21 11.60
N LYS A 239 -13.95 -26.36 10.83
CA LYS A 239 -14.10 -26.26 9.37
C LYS A 239 -13.06 -27.11 8.64
N GLN A 240 -13.51 -27.97 7.72
CA GLN A 240 -12.65 -28.89 6.97
C GLN A 240 -11.53 -28.21 6.16
N PHE A 241 -11.80 -27.03 5.60
CA PHE A 241 -10.87 -26.28 4.75
C PHE A 241 -10.62 -24.90 5.35
N ASN A 242 -10.16 -24.89 6.59
CA ASN A 242 -9.96 -23.68 7.39
C ASN A 242 -8.75 -22.86 6.90
N LEU A 243 -8.95 -21.58 6.59
CA LEU A 243 -7.87 -20.68 6.18
C LEU A 243 -6.80 -20.49 7.28
N LEU A 244 -7.17 -20.63 8.55
CA LEU A 244 -6.23 -20.50 9.67
C LEU A 244 -5.19 -21.62 9.73
N GLU A 245 -5.42 -22.72 9.03
CA GLU A 245 -4.51 -23.85 8.89
C GLU A 245 -3.68 -23.76 7.61
N CYS A 246 -3.82 -22.69 6.83
CA CYS A 246 -3.04 -22.48 5.62
C CYS A 246 -1.62 -22.03 5.98
N ASP A 247 -0.62 -22.77 5.52
CA ASP A 247 0.79 -22.54 5.86
C ASP A 247 1.41 -21.31 5.18
N GLY A 248 0.82 -20.85 4.08
CA GLY A 248 1.33 -19.74 3.29
C GLY A 248 1.29 -18.40 4.02
N LYS A 249 1.87 -17.39 3.39
CA LYS A 249 1.79 -15.99 3.86
C LYS A 249 0.63 -15.25 3.22
N PHE A 250 0.28 -15.57 1.99
CA PHE A 250 -0.75 -14.91 1.20
C PHE A 250 -1.71 -15.92 0.56
N THR A 251 -2.93 -15.47 0.30
CA THR A 251 -3.97 -16.20 -0.45
C THR A 251 -4.82 -15.21 -1.25
N VAL A 252 -5.62 -15.65 -2.21
CA VAL A 252 -6.48 -14.77 -3.00
C VAL A 252 -7.94 -14.95 -2.60
N VAL A 253 -8.60 -13.90 -2.13
CA VAL A 253 -10.05 -13.89 -1.91
C VAL A 253 -10.76 -13.89 -3.24
N VAL A 254 -11.58 -14.92 -3.49
CA VAL A 254 -12.36 -15.06 -4.72
C VAL A 254 -13.85 -14.85 -4.49
N ARG A 255 -14.30 -14.88 -3.23
CA ARG A 255 -15.67 -14.56 -2.85
C ARG A 255 -15.78 -14.04 -1.43
N THR A 256 -16.52 -12.95 -1.26
CA THR A 256 -16.89 -12.36 0.01
C THR A 256 -18.39 -12.47 0.22
N PHE A 257 -18.80 -13.08 1.33
CA PHE A 257 -20.17 -13.15 1.80
C PHE A 257 -20.34 -12.23 3.00
N GLU A 258 -20.83 -11.02 2.76
CA GLU A 258 -21.06 -10.05 3.84
C GLU A 258 -22.48 -10.17 4.38
N GLY A 259 -22.62 -10.26 5.70
CA GLY A 259 -23.94 -10.28 6.34
C GLY A 259 -24.68 -8.94 6.23
N TYR A 260 -23.95 -7.85 5.93
CA TYR A 260 -24.38 -6.45 6.10
C TYR A 260 -24.46 -5.62 4.82
N LYS A 261 -24.10 -6.15 3.64
CA LYS A 261 -24.22 -5.41 2.38
C LYS A 261 -25.50 -5.74 1.62
N THR A 262 -26.24 -4.68 1.32
CA THR A 262 -27.40 -4.61 0.42
C THR A 262 -26.94 -4.63 -1.04
N ILE A 263 -26.62 -5.81 -1.57
CA ILE A 263 -26.73 -6.02 -3.03
C ILE A 263 -27.69 -7.19 -3.26
N VAL A 264 -28.94 -6.95 -2.90
CA VAL A 264 -30.09 -7.63 -3.48
C VAL A 264 -31.03 -6.51 -3.86
N ASP A 265 -31.22 -6.31 -5.17
CA ASP A 265 -32.28 -5.51 -5.81
C ASP A 265 -32.82 -4.37 -4.93
N GLY A 266 -32.33 -3.14 -5.11
CA GLY A 266 -32.62 -1.95 -4.29
C GLY A 266 -34.11 -1.56 -4.12
N LYS A 267 -35.02 -2.39 -4.62
CA LYS A 267 -36.47 -2.36 -4.41
C LYS A 267 -36.96 -3.24 -3.25
N LYS A 268 -36.15 -4.18 -2.74
CA LYS A 268 -36.55 -5.08 -1.65
C LYS A 268 -35.65 -4.88 -0.42
N GLU A 269 -36.30 -4.56 0.69
CA GLU A 269 -35.71 -4.34 2.03
C GLU A 269 -35.05 -2.97 2.26
N LYS A 270 -35.88 -1.92 2.35
CA LYS A 270 -35.49 -0.61 2.94
C LYS A 270 -35.22 -0.68 4.46
N ASN A 271 -35.47 -1.83 5.10
CA ASN A 271 -35.27 -2.07 6.52
C ASN A 271 -34.31 -3.25 6.69
N PHE A 272 -33.02 -3.02 6.50
CA PHE A 272 -32.01 -4.03 6.75
C PHE A 272 -31.83 -4.21 8.26
N GLN A 273 -32.22 -5.39 8.77
CA GLN A 273 -31.90 -5.83 10.13
C GLN A 273 -30.90 -7.00 10.04
N PRO A 274 -29.75 -6.91 10.72
CA PRO A 274 -28.81 -8.02 10.82
C PRO A 274 -29.53 -9.27 11.34
N ASN A 275 -29.44 -10.39 10.61
CA ASN A 275 -30.11 -11.63 10.97
C ASN A 275 -29.07 -12.77 11.05
N ILE A 276 -29.01 -13.44 12.21
CA ILE A 276 -28.10 -14.57 12.48
C ILE A 276 -28.28 -15.68 11.43
N ASN A 277 -29.52 -15.99 11.05
CA ASN A 277 -29.81 -17.01 10.03
C ASN A 277 -29.20 -16.67 8.65
N ARG A 278 -28.97 -15.38 8.36
CA ARG A 278 -28.32 -14.94 7.13
C ARG A 278 -26.82 -15.22 7.18
N LEU A 279 -26.15 -14.95 8.31
CA LEU A 279 -24.74 -15.27 8.51
C LEU A 279 -24.49 -16.80 8.45
N ASP A 280 -25.37 -17.59 9.06
CA ASP A 280 -25.29 -19.06 8.98
C ASP A 280 -25.42 -19.55 7.54
N ARG A 281 -26.37 -19.00 6.77
CA ARG A 281 -26.50 -19.31 5.34
C ARG A 281 -25.25 -18.93 4.56
N MET A 282 -24.67 -17.75 4.82
CA MET A 282 -23.43 -17.31 4.16
C MET A 282 -22.26 -18.26 4.48
N ALA A 283 -22.18 -18.77 5.72
CA ALA A 283 -21.17 -19.75 6.09
C ALA A 283 -21.40 -21.09 5.35
N MET A 284 -22.66 -21.53 5.20
CA MET A 284 -23.00 -22.72 4.40
C MET A 284 -22.66 -22.54 2.93
N ASP A 285 -22.93 -21.37 2.35
CA ASP A 285 -22.62 -21.05 0.94
C ASP A 285 -21.10 -20.98 0.72
N ALA A 286 -20.35 -20.39 1.65
CA ALA A 286 -18.89 -20.40 1.63
C ALA A 286 -18.33 -21.83 1.65
N ASN A 287 -18.85 -22.69 2.54
CA ASN A 287 -18.46 -24.10 2.60
C ASN A 287 -18.81 -24.84 1.30
N LYS A 288 -20.02 -24.63 0.77
CA LYS A 288 -20.46 -25.22 -0.50
C LYS A 288 -19.51 -24.85 -1.64
N MET A 289 -19.13 -23.57 -1.71
CA MET A 289 -18.20 -23.06 -2.72
C MET A 289 -16.80 -23.65 -2.57
N VAL A 290 -16.25 -23.72 -1.36
CA VAL A 290 -14.92 -24.30 -1.11
C VAL A 290 -14.88 -25.78 -1.45
N VAL A 291 -15.90 -26.55 -1.07
CA VAL A 291 -16.00 -27.98 -1.42
C VAL A 291 -16.03 -28.16 -2.93
N ALA A 292 -16.77 -27.32 -3.66
CA ALA A 292 -16.83 -27.39 -5.12
C ALA A 292 -15.48 -27.05 -5.76
N LEU A 293 -14.81 -25.98 -5.32
CA LEU A 293 -13.47 -25.61 -5.79
C LEU A 293 -12.43 -26.71 -5.51
N ARG A 294 -12.48 -27.33 -4.33
CA ARG A 294 -11.61 -28.46 -3.97
C ARG A 294 -11.85 -29.69 -4.85
N LYS A 295 -13.10 -29.95 -5.25
CA LYS A 295 -13.43 -31.03 -6.22
C LYS A 295 -12.86 -30.75 -7.62
N GLU A 296 -12.76 -29.47 -8.01
CA GLU A 296 -12.10 -29.03 -9.25
C GLU A 296 -10.55 -29.00 -9.12
N GLY A 297 -10.00 -29.49 -8.01
CA GLY A 297 -8.56 -29.56 -7.78
C GLY A 297 -7.91 -28.25 -7.32
N GLN A 298 -8.71 -27.23 -6.97
CA GLN A 298 -8.18 -25.96 -6.47
C GLN A 298 -7.87 -26.02 -4.98
N GLU A 299 -6.78 -25.38 -4.58
CA GLU A 299 -6.41 -25.24 -3.17
C GLU A 299 -7.24 -24.14 -2.48
N ALA A 300 -8.51 -24.42 -2.18
CA ALA A 300 -9.44 -23.42 -1.63
C ALA A 300 -9.62 -23.50 -0.10
N TYR A 301 -9.81 -22.35 0.55
CA TYR A 301 -10.06 -22.25 1.99
C TYR A 301 -11.27 -21.37 2.29
N GLN A 302 -11.95 -21.64 3.41
CA GLN A 302 -12.95 -20.76 4.00
C GLN A 302 -12.43 -20.10 5.27
N TYR A 303 -12.90 -18.88 5.48
CA TYR A 303 -12.66 -18.14 6.71
C TYR A 303 -13.93 -17.39 7.11
N HIS A 304 -14.31 -17.51 8.38
CA HIS A 304 -15.47 -16.88 8.96
C HIS A 304 -15.04 -15.85 10.01
N ASP A 305 -15.57 -14.65 9.90
CA ASP A 305 -15.37 -13.55 10.84
C ASP A 305 -16.73 -13.15 11.45
N ARG A 306 -16.73 -12.19 12.37
CA ARG A 306 -17.90 -11.67 13.07
C ARG A 306 -19.02 -11.18 12.13
N THR A 307 -18.66 -10.69 10.94
CA THR A 307 -19.60 -10.00 10.03
C THR A 307 -19.64 -10.57 8.61
N ARG A 308 -18.71 -11.45 8.26
CA ARG A 308 -18.57 -11.97 6.90
C ARG A 308 -17.93 -13.36 6.88
N SER A 309 -18.18 -14.08 5.80
CA SER A 309 -17.41 -15.26 5.42
C SER A 309 -16.68 -14.98 4.11
N ILE A 310 -15.47 -15.48 3.94
CA ILE A 310 -14.71 -15.37 2.69
C ILE A 310 -14.27 -16.75 2.22
N VAL A 311 -14.14 -16.87 0.91
CA VAL A 311 -13.56 -18.02 0.22
C VAL A 311 -12.32 -17.56 -0.52
N THR A 312 -11.24 -18.30 -0.34
CA THR A 312 -9.93 -17.98 -0.86
C THR A 312 -9.34 -19.15 -1.66
N ILE A 313 -8.41 -18.87 -2.56
CA ILE A 313 -7.68 -19.88 -3.34
C ILE A 313 -6.18 -19.61 -3.24
N GLY A 314 -5.44 -20.70 -3.01
CA GLY A 314 -3.98 -20.78 -3.03
C GLY A 314 -3.32 -20.48 -1.70
N SER A 315 -2.11 -20.99 -1.55
CA SER A 315 -1.19 -20.75 -0.45
C SER A 315 0.14 -20.25 -1.01
N PHE A 316 0.47 -18.98 -0.77
CA PHE A 316 1.62 -18.32 -1.40
C PHE A 316 2.59 -17.76 -0.37
N GLU A 317 3.89 -17.97 -0.59
CA GLU A 317 4.94 -17.39 0.24
C GLU A 317 5.24 -15.93 -0.11
N THR A 318 5.13 -15.57 -1.38
CA THR A 318 5.37 -14.22 -1.89
C THR A 318 4.10 -13.69 -2.54
N LEU A 319 3.85 -12.40 -2.36
CA LEU A 319 2.73 -11.72 -3.00
C LEU A 319 3.03 -11.41 -4.48
N GLY A 320 4.30 -11.16 -4.79
CA GLY A 320 4.75 -10.71 -6.09
C GLY A 320 6.21 -10.31 -6.07
N TYR A 321 6.65 -9.70 -7.15
CA TYR A 321 8.04 -9.31 -7.40
C TYR A 321 8.07 -7.87 -7.88
N GLU A 322 9.12 -7.16 -7.50
CA GLU A 322 9.44 -5.85 -8.08
C GLU A 322 10.05 -6.05 -9.48
N LEU A 323 9.60 -5.23 -10.42
CA LEU A 323 10.09 -5.16 -11.79
C LEU A 323 11.34 -4.27 -11.85
N PRO A 324 12.20 -4.44 -12.88
CA PRO A 324 13.40 -3.62 -13.04
C PRO A 324 13.15 -2.11 -13.19
N ASP A 325 11.92 -1.70 -13.48
CA ASP A 325 11.50 -0.29 -13.60
C ASP A 325 10.93 0.29 -12.28
N GLY A 326 10.93 -0.49 -11.20
CA GLY A 326 10.35 -0.13 -9.90
C GLY A 326 8.97 -0.75 -9.68
N GLY A 327 8.21 -1.01 -10.75
CA GLY A 327 6.82 -1.46 -10.66
C GLY A 327 6.62 -2.75 -9.84
N PHE A 328 5.52 -2.86 -9.11
CA PHE A 328 5.14 -4.12 -8.46
C PHE A 328 4.29 -5.00 -9.38
N GLU A 329 4.68 -6.26 -9.58
CA GLU A 329 3.87 -7.26 -10.25
C GLU A 329 3.50 -8.40 -9.30
N TYR A 330 2.20 -8.69 -9.17
CA TYR A 330 1.73 -9.89 -8.46
C TYR A 330 2.37 -11.15 -9.01
N ALA A 331 2.62 -12.12 -8.13
CA ALA A 331 3.15 -13.41 -8.53
C ALA A 331 2.27 -14.00 -9.66
N PRO A 332 2.85 -14.59 -10.71
CA PRO A 332 2.10 -15.07 -11.87
C PRO A 332 0.91 -15.96 -11.49
N GLU A 333 1.05 -16.76 -10.44
CA GLU A 333 0.03 -17.64 -9.88
C GLU A 333 -1.14 -16.84 -9.26
N ILE A 334 -0.83 -15.79 -8.48
CA ILE A 334 -1.83 -14.89 -7.89
C ILE A 334 -2.58 -14.14 -8.99
N LYS A 335 -1.86 -13.60 -9.98
CA LYS A 335 -2.44 -12.89 -11.13
C LYS A 335 -3.35 -13.81 -11.95
N ALA A 336 -2.95 -15.06 -12.15
CA ALA A 336 -3.76 -16.08 -12.82
C ALA A 336 -5.05 -16.36 -12.06
N ILE A 337 -5.00 -16.51 -10.73
CA ILE A 337 -6.22 -16.70 -9.93
C ILE A 337 -7.13 -15.48 -10.01
N MET A 338 -6.60 -14.27 -9.87
CA MET A 338 -7.40 -13.04 -9.95
C MET A 338 -8.10 -12.90 -11.31
N SER A 339 -7.42 -13.25 -12.40
CA SER A 339 -8.01 -13.23 -13.74
C SER A 339 -9.04 -14.34 -13.93
N ASN A 340 -8.72 -15.55 -13.47
CA ASN A 340 -9.54 -16.73 -13.68
C ASN A 340 -10.82 -16.72 -12.84
N TYR A 341 -10.75 -16.26 -11.60
CA TYR A 341 -11.83 -16.36 -10.61
C TYR A 341 -12.50 -15.02 -10.32
N ARG A 342 -12.63 -14.15 -11.33
CA ARG A 342 -13.44 -12.92 -11.24
C ARG A 342 -14.81 -13.09 -11.88
N ALA A 343 -15.81 -12.38 -11.38
CA ALA A 343 -17.20 -12.46 -11.83
C ALA A 343 -17.36 -12.27 -13.34
N PHE A 344 -16.64 -11.32 -13.94
CA PHE A 344 -16.79 -11.00 -15.38
C PHE A 344 -15.86 -11.79 -16.29
N ASN A 345 -15.20 -12.84 -15.79
CA ASN A 345 -14.47 -13.77 -16.64
C ASN A 345 -15.42 -14.86 -17.17
N VAL A 346 -16.35 -14.46 -18.02
CA VAL A 346 -17.35 -15.32 -18.65
C VAL A 346 -17.06 -15.49 -20.13
N ASP A 347 -17.42 -16.64 -20.69
CA ASP A 347 -17.35 -16.87 -22.13
C ASP A 347 -18.17 -15.79 -22.87
N PRO A 348 -17.59 -15.10 -23.88
CA PRO A 348 -18.28 -14.06 -24.64
C PRO A 348 -19.61 -14.53 -25.26
N SER A 349 -19.72 -15.80 -25.65
CA SER A 349 -20.95 -16.37 -26.20
C SER A 349 -22.09 -16.39 -25.16
N ILE A 350 -21.78 -16.77 -23.92
CA ILE A 350 -22.73 -16.78 -22.80
C ILE A 350 -23.11 -15.34 -22.42
N ALA A 351 -22.13 -14.44 -22.36
CA ALA A 351 -22.37 -13.02 -22.07
C ALA A 351 -23.32 -12.37 -23.10
N ASN A 352 -23.12 -12.67 -24.39
CA ASN A 352 -23.98 -12.18 -25.46
C ASN A 352 -25.38 -12.83 -25.43
N GLN A 353 -25.49 -14.10 -25.06
CA GLN A 353 -26.77 -14.77 -24.91
C GLN A 353 -27.63 -14.19 -23.78
N VAL A 354 -27.01 -13.76 -22.67
CA VAL A 354 -27.75 -13.11 -21.57
C VAL A 354 -28.25 -11.72 -21.99
N LYS A 355 -27.39 -10.92 -22.67
CA LYS A 355 -27.77 -9.60 -23.21
C LYS A 355 -28.92 -9.64 -24.23
N THR A 356 -29.03 -10.73 -24.99
CA THR A 356 -30.11 -10.90 -25.99
C THR A 356 -31.43 -11.34 -25.37
N LYS A 357 -31.40 -11.98 -24.19
CA LYS A 357 -32.60 -12.49 -23.50
C LYS A 357 -33.16 -11.53 -22.45
N THR A 358 -32.34 -10.64 -21.89
CA THR A 358 -32.73 -9.72 -20.82
C THR A 358 -32.03 -8.38 -21.01
N SER A 359 -32.74 -7.25 -20.85
CA SER A 359 -32.16 -5.91 -20.91
C SER A 359 -31.19 -5.62 -19.74
N ASP A 360 -31.43 -6.25 -18.59
CA ASP A 360 -30.76 -5.93 -17.31
C ASP A 360 -29.92 -7.11 -16.77
N GLY A 361 -29.88 -8.24 -17.48
CA GLY A 361 -29.19 -9.45 -17.05
C GLY A 361 -27.68 -9.37 -17.30
N LEU A 362 -26.87 -9.68 -16.28
CA LEU A 362 -25.42 -9.77 -16.42
C LEU A 362 -24.95 -11.21 -16.19
N ALA A 363 -24.19 -11.76 -17.14
CA ALA A 363 -23.56 -13.06 -16.96
C ALA A 363 -22.40 -12.94 -15.97
N ALA A 364 -22.37 -13.80 -14.95
CA ALA A 364 -21.28 -13.87 -13.99
C ALA A 364 -20.73 -15.30 -13.92
N LYS A 365 -19.40 -15.43 -13.87
CA LYS A 365 -18.72 -16.68 -13.59
C LYS A 365 -19.08 -17.09 -12.16
N HIS A 366 -19.47 -18.34 -12.01
CA HIS A 366 -19.95 -18.88 -10.75
C HIS A 366 -19.54 -20.33 -10.61
N ILE A 367 -19.60 -20.84 -9.39
CA ILE A 367 -19.55 -22.26 -9.08
C ILE A 367 -20.71 -22.58 -8.15
N GLU A 368 -21.43 -23.68 -8.37
CA GLU A 368 -22.58 -24.04 -7.53
C GLU A 368 -23.67 -22.95 -7.42
N ASN A 369 -23.85 -22.15 -8.48
CA ASN A 369 -24.70 -20.94 -8.57
C ASN A 369 -24.29 -19.78 -7.63
N ILE A 370 -23.06 -19.81 -7.14
CA ILE A 370 -22.47 -18.74 -6.33
C ILE A 370 -21.48 -17.97 -7.21
N PRO A 371 -21.73 -16.70 -7.53
CA PRO A 371 -20.84 -15.91 -8.35
C PRO A 371 -19.54 -15.57 -7.59
N PHE A 372 -18.43 -15.47 -8.32
CA PHE A 372 -17.19 -14.92 -7.77
C PHE A 372 -17.30 -13.41 -7.53
N ASP A 373 -16.35 -12.84 -6.81
CA ASP A 373 -16.24 -11.39 -6.66
C ASP A 373 -15.82 -10.72 -7.97
N VAL A 374 -16.23 -9.46 -8.16
CA VAL A 374 -15.90 -8.68 -9.35
C VAL A 374 -14.39 -8.52 -9.51
N GLN A 375 -13.70 -8.34 -8.39
CA GLN A 375 -12.26 -8.18 -8.34
C GLN A 375 -11.72 -9.02 -7.17
N PRO A 376 -11.23 -10.24 -7.45
CA PRO A 376 -10.52 -11.03 -6.45
C PRO A 376 -9.32 -10.26 -5.91
N THR A 377 -9.04 -10.40 -4.62
CA THR A 377 -8.02 -9.59 -3.94
C THR A 377 -7.08 -10.49 -3.16
N PRO A 378 -5.76 -10.39 -3.36
CA PRO A 378 -4.81 -11.08 -2.51
C PRO A 378 -4.82 -10.47 -1.11
N ILE A 379 -4.81 -11.34 -0.11
CA ILE A 379 -4.73 -10.96 1.31
C ILE A 379 -3.60 -11.72 1.98
N ARG A 380 -3.12 -11.17 3.09
CA ARG A 380 -2.28 -11.93 4.02
C ARG A 380 -3.16 -12.92 4.80
N ILE A 381 -2.66 -14.14 4.96
CA ILE A 381 -3.37 -15.19 5.73
C ILE A 381 -3.49 -14.75 7.20
N PRO A 382 -4.70 -14.73 7.80
CA PRO A 382 -4.88 -14.41 9.21
C PRO A 382 -4.13 -15.39 10.11
N LYS A 383 -3.38 -14.90 11.09
CA LYS A 383 -2.65 -15.75 12.04
C LYS A 383 -3.22 -15.61 13.45
N ALA A 384 -3.29 -16.74 14.16
CA ALA A 384 -3.65 -16.74 15.57
C ALA A 384 -2.56 -16.06 16.41
N SER A 385 -2.94 -15.07 17.20
CA SER A 385 -2.05 -14.39 18.15
C SER A 385 -1.61 -15.36 19.25
N LYS A 386 -0.31 -15.39 19.61
CA LYS A 386 0.20 -16.22 20.72
C LYS A 386 -0.49 -15.91 22.06
N ARG A 387 -1.11 -14.72 22.21
CA ARG A 387 -1.92 -14.33 23.38
C ARG A 387 -3.30 -15.02 23.44
N SER A 388 -3.87 -15.46 22.31
CA SER A 388 -5.19 -16.12 22.29
C SER A 388 -5.16 -17.55 22.85
N PHE A 389 -3.97 -18.15 23.01
CA PHE A 389 -3.81 -19.40 23.75
C PHE A 389 -4.05 -19.23 25.25
N TYR A 390 -3.71 -18.08 25.83
CA TYR A 390 -3.87 -17.82 27.26
C TYR A 390 -5.32 -17.50 27.65
N SER A 391 -6.09 -16.83 26.79
CA SER A 391 -7.51 -16.54 27.07
C SER A 391 -8.41 -17.79 26.95
N ALA A 392 -8.03 -18.78 26.13
CA ALA A 392 -8.75 -20.04 26.02
C ALA A 392 -8.50 -20.99 27.20
N ALA A 393 -7.32 -20.92 27.82
CA ALA A 393 -6.97 -21.72 29.01
C ALA A 393 -7.53 -21.12 30.32
N VAL A 394 -7.77 -19.80 30.36
CA VAL A 394 -8.39 -19.10 31.49
C VAL A 394 -9.87 -18.85 31.18
N GLY A 395 -10.64 -19.92 31.06
CA GLY A 395 -12.09 -19.83 31.12
C GLY A 395 -12.52 -19.45 32.53
N ARG A 396 -12.91 -18.19 32.72
CA ARG A 396 -13.86 -17.76 33.75
C ARG A 396 -15.00 -17.00 33.10
#